data_AF-A0A6V7IU37-F1
#
_entry.id   AF-A0A6V7IU37-F1
#
_cell.length_a   1.000
_cell.length_b   1.000
_cell.length_c   1.000
_cell.angle_alpha   90.00
_cell.angle_beta   90.00
_cell.angle_gamma   90.00
#
_symmetry.space_group_name_H-M   'P 1'
#
loop_
_entity.id
_entity.type
_entity.pdbx_description
1 polymer ?
#
loop_
_entity_poly.entity_id
_entity_poly.type
_entity_poly.pdbx_seq_one_letter_code
_entity_poly.pdbx_strand_id
1 'polypeptide(L)' 'LHLFGRDSTIRPGWLTVGPELTNTNFNADLYSSYFASGQITTGCTERIEALRPKSPPPKGKAAGRGRGAFNRGGRGRGGR' A
#
# COMPACT_ATOMS: atom_id res chain seq x y z
N LEU A 1 -6.76 -12.50 11.59
CA LEU A 1 -7.46 -13.60 12.30
C LEU A 1 -6.41 -14.53 12.88
N HIS A 2 -6.39 -14.70 14.20
CA HIS A 2 -5.44 -15.53 14.92
C HIS A 2 -6.18 -16.77 15.45
N LEU A 3 -6.04 -17.89 14.73
CA LEU A 3 -6.60 -19.17 15.16
C LEU A 3 -5.66 -19.87 16.14
N PHE A 4 -6.22 -20.62 17.09
CA PHE A 4 -5.52 -21.29 18.18
C PHE A 4 -4.81 -20.32 19.14
N GLY A 5 -5.32 -19.09 19.25
CA GLY A 5 -4.79 -18.12 20.19
C GLY A 5 -5.21 -18.39 21.64
N ARG A 6 -4.49 -17.74 22.55
CA ARG A 6 -4.63 -17.84 24.02
C ARG A 6 -4.68 -16.43 24.62
N ASP A 7 -5.10 -16.29 25.87
CA ASP A 7 -5.26 -14.99 26.52
C ASP A 7 -4.00 -14.11 26.44
N SER A 8 -2.83 -14.70 26.65
CA SER A 8 -1.53 -14.02 26.59
C SER A 8 -1.15 -13.49 25.20
N THR A 9 -1.88 -13.88 24.16
CA THR A 9 -1.62 -13.52 22.75
C THR A 9 -2.69 -12.60 22.16
N ILE A 10 -3.68 -12.18 22.94
CA ILE A 10 -4.69 -11.21 22.51
C ILE A 10 -4.00 -9.90 22.12
N ARG A 11 -4.28 -9.40 20.90
CA ARG A 11 -3.68 -8.19 20.35
C ARG A 11 -4.70 -7.29 19.63
N PRO A 12 -4.61 -5.96 19.77
CA PRO A 12 -5.39 -5.03 18.95
C PRO A 12 -5.17 -5.27 17.45
N GLY A 13 -6.24 -5.09 16.67
CA GLY A 13 -6.25 -5.34 15.23
C GLY A 13 -6.40 -6.83 14.83
N TRP A 14 -6.54 -7.73 15.80
CA TRP A 14 -6.76 -9.16 15.55
C TRP A 14 -8.06 -9.65 16.19
N LEU A 15 -8.85 -10.40 15.43
CA LEU A 15 -9.79 -11.37 15.99
C LEU A 15 -9.03 -12.64 16.38
N THR A 16 -9.14 -13.06 17.63
CA THR A 16 -8.47 -14.26 18.18
C THR A 16 -9.51 -15.32 18.51
N VAL A 17 -9.30 -16.55 18.06
CA VAL A 17 -10.20 -17.70 18.30
C VAL A 17 -9.34 -18.89 18.73
N GLY A 18 -9.66 -19.53 19.84
CA GLY A 18 -8.90 -20.68 20.32
C GLY A 18 -9.57 -21.37 21.52
N PRO A 19 -9.24 -22.65 21.75
CA PRO A 19 -9.87 -23.47 22.81
C PRO A 19 -9.43 -23.10 24.22
N GLU A 20 -8.27 -22.44 24.37
CA GLU A 20 -7.69 -22.06 25.66
C GLU A 20 -8.06 -20.63 26.10
N LEU A 21 -8.93 -19.94 25.35
CA LEU A 21 -9.42 -18.62 25.76
C LEU A 21 -10.36 -18.79 26.94
N THR A 22 -10.09 -18.07 28.03
CA THR A 22 -10.96 -18.16 29.22
C THR A 22 -12.21 -17.30 29.12
N ASN A 23 -12.31 -16.43 28.10
CA ASN A 23 -13.43 -15.52 27.89
C ASN A 23 -13.68 -15.26 26.40
N THR A 24 -14.92 -14.90 26.04
CA THR A 24 -15.33 -14.56 24.69
C THR A 24 -16.07 -13.22 24.70
N ASN A 25 -15.79 -12.38 23.70
CA ASN A 25 -16.47 -11.09 23.51
C ASN A 25 -16.80 -10.82 22.02
N PHE A 26 -16.72 -11.85 21.18
CA PHE A 26 -16.92 -11.70 19.75
C PHE A 26 -18.40 -11.42 19.45
N ASN A 27 -18.64 -10.28 18.78
CA ASN A 27 -19.93 -9.94 18.18
C ASN A 27 -19.70 -9.69 16.68
N ALA A 28 -20.35 -10.50 15.83
CA ALA A 28 -20.12 -10.49 14.39
C ALA A 28 -20.56 -9.19 13.72
N ASP A 29 -21.71 -8.63 14.11
CA ASP A 29 -22.25 -7.40 13.53
C ASP A 29 -21.40 -6.19 13.90
N LEU A 30 -21.01 -6.10 15.17
CA LEU A 30 -20.13 -5.04 15.64
C LEU A 30 -18.76 -5.12 14.98
N TYR A 31 -18.15 -6.32 14.94
CA TYR A 31 -16.85 -6.49 14.29
C TYR A 31 -16.91 -6.11 12.80
N SER A 32 -17.98 -6.52 12.11
CA SER A 32 -18.20 -6.18 10.70
C SER A 32 -18.40 -4.68 10.48
N SER A 33 -19.05 -3.99 11.43
CA SER A 33 -19.31 -2.54 11.33
C SER A 33 -18.03 -1.70 11.30
N TYR A 34 -16.92 -2.17 11.89
CA TYR A 34 -15.63 -1.47 11.82
C TYR A 34 -15.06 -1.39 10.41
N PHE A 35 -15.49 -2.28 9.52
CA PHE A 35 -15.05 -2.34 8.13
C PHE A 35 -16.13 -1.83 7.16
N ALA A 36 -17.28 -1.40 7.68
CA ALA A 36 -18.34 -0.80 6.88
C ALA A 36 -17.88 0.55 6.28
N SER A 37 -18.57 1.02 5.25
CA SER A 37 -18.33 2.33 4.62
C SER A 37 -17.00 2.46 3.85
N GLY A 38 -16.48 1.35 3.32
CA GLY A 38 -15.30 1.36 2.45
C GLY A 38 -13.96 1.50 3.19
N GLN A 39 -13.96 1.55 4.52
CA GLN A 39 -12.76 1.60 5.37
C GLN A 39 -12.20 0.20 5.66
N ILE A 40 -12.02 -0.61 4.62
CA ILE A 40 -11.45 -1.96 4.73
C ILE A 40 -9.92 -1.96 4.83
N THR A 41 -9.26 -0.85 4.47
CA THR A 41 -7.80 -0.70 4.52
C THR A 41 -7.42 0.43 5.46
N THR A 42 -6.21 0.36 6.01
CA THR A 42 -5.67 1.42 6.89
C THR A 42 -5.34 2.71 6.14
N GLY A 43 -5.38 2.70 4.81
CA GLY A 43 -4.78 3.75 3.99
C GLY A 43 -3.27 3.82 4.17
N CYS A 44 -2.68 4.91 3.69
CA CYS A 44 -1.27 5.21 3.85
C CYS A 44 -1.05 6.73 3.87
N THR A 45 0.07 7.18 4.42
CA THR A 45 0.49 8.59 4.39
C THR A 45 1.57 8.80 3.33
N GLU A 46 1.68 10.00 2.78
CA GLU A 46 2.74 10.34 1.81
C GLU A 46 4.15 10.04 2.34
N ARG A 47 4.36 10.24 3.66
CA ARG A 47 5.64 9.96 4.32
C ARG A 47 5.96 8.47 4.38
N ILE A 48 4.99 7.61 4.72
CA ILE A 48 5.19 6.15 4.71
C ILE A 48 5.38 5.67 3.27
N GLU A 49 4.60 6.20 2.34
CA GLU A 49 4.77 5.93 0.91
C GLU A 49 6.18 6.31 0.44
N ALA A 50 6.78 7.42 0.88
CA ALA A 50 8.13 7.79 0.47
C ALA A 50 9.23 6.85 1.03
N LEU A 51 9.01 6.26 2.21
CA LEU A 51 10.02 5.51 2.95
C LEU A 51 9.91 3.99 2.79
N ARG A 52 8.72 3.46 2.49
CA ARG A 52 8.54 2.02 2.34
C ARG A 52 9.37 1.49 1.17
N PRO A 53 9.92 0.27 1.25
CA PRO A 53 10.58 -0.36 0.10
C PRO A 53 9.65 -0.41 -1.11
N LYS A 54 10.14 0.03 -2.28
CA LYS A 54 9.43 -0.02 -3.57
C LYS A 54 10.26 -0.76 -4.61
N SER A 55 9.60 -1.26 -5.65
CA SER A 55 10.28 -1.82 -6.82
C SER A 55 11.17 -0.77 -7.51
N PRO A 56 12.29 -1.19 -8.13
CA PRO A 56 13.08 -0.29 -8.95
C PRO A 56 12.30 0.14 -10.20
N PRO A 57 12.68 1.27 -10.85
CA PRO A 57 12.08 1.68 -12.11
C PRO A 57 12.21 0.58 -13.19
N PRO A 58 11.18 0.37 -14.04
CA PRO A 58 11.27 -0.57 -15.16
C PRO A 58 12.48 -0.26 -16.05
N LYS A 59 13.24 -1.29 -16.41
CA LYS A 59 14.42 -1.14 -17.27
C LYS A 59 13.93 -0.85 -18.70
N GLY A 60 13.93 0.43 -19.09
CA GLY A 60 13.56 0.85 -20.43
C GLY A 60 12.43 1.88 -20.49
N LYS A 61 12.68 3.05 -19.92
CA LYS A 61 12.43 4.38 -20.50
C LYS A 61 12.79 5.36 -19.40
N ALA A 62 14.02 5.87 -19.48
CA ALA A 62 14.35 7.10 -18.80
C ALA A 62 13.25 8.11 -19.13
N ALA A 63 12.46 8.48 -18.12
CA ALA A 63 11.63 9.66 -18.19
C ALA A 63 12.61 10.84 -18.30
N GLY A 64 12.96 11.18 -19.54
CA GLY A 64 13.70 12.38 -19.86
C GLY A 64 12.85 13.58 -19.50
N ARG A 65 13.00 14.07 -18.27
CA ARG A 65 12.68 15.44 -17.88
C ARG A 65 13.95 16.09 -17.33
N GLY A 66 14.91 16.26 -18.24
CA GLY A 66 16.06 17.14 -18.08
C GLY A 66 15.90 18.33 -19.02
N ARG A 67 15.71 19.52 -18.44
CA ARG A 67 15.74 20.83 -19.09
C ARG A 67 16.91 20.97 -20.06
N GLY A 68 16.68 21.52 -21.25
CA GLY A 68 17.74 21.89 -22.18
C GLY A 68 17.20 22.44 -23.48
N ALA A 69 16.71 23.68 -23.46
CA ALA A 69 16.50 24.46 -24.67
C ALA A 69 17.82 24.58 -25.44
N PHE A 70 17.92 23.94 -26.61
CA PHE A 70 18.91 24.30 -27.61
C PHE A 70 18.24 24.32 -28.98
N ASN A 71 17.82 25.53 -29.33
CA ASN A 71 17.61 25.97 -30.69
C ASN A 71 18.92 25.75 -31.48
N ARG A 72 18.92 24.86 -32.47
CA ARG A 72 19.96 24.73 -33.50
C ARG A 72 19.27 24.16 -34.74
N GLY A 73 18.59 24.95 -35.56
CA GLY A 73 19.24 25.98 -36.36
C GLY A 73 20.00 25.33 -37.51
N GLY A 74 19.30 25.13 -38.65
CA GLY A 74 19.90 25.20 -39.98
C GLY A 74 20.31 23.90 -40.70
N ARG A 75 20.04 23.92 -42.03
CA ARG A 75 20.46 23.03 -43.14
C ARG A 75 19.52 21.83 -43.36
N GLY A 76 18.67 21.75 -44.38
CA GLY A 76 18.75 22.25 -45.76
C GLY A 76 19.13 21.11 -46.73
N ARG A 77 18.34 20.94 -47.80
CA ARG A 77 18.61 20.16 -49.06
C ARG A 77 18.24 18.66 -49.01
N GLY A 78 17.13 18.22 -49.61
CA GLY A 78 16.98 17.84 -51.03
C GLY A 78 17.11 16.30 -51.16
N GLY A 79 16.37 15.50 -51.92
CA GLY A 79 15.33 15.62 -52.93
C GLY A 79 15.07 14.21 -53.51
N ARG A 80 14.02 14.11 -54.34
CA ARG A 80 13.41 12.92 -54.98
C ARG A 80 12.42 12.13 -54.13
#